data_AF-V4AWQ4-F1
#
_entry.id   AF-V4AWQ4-F1
#
_cell.length_a   1.000
_cell.length_b   1.000
_cell.length_c   1.000
_cell.angle_alpha   90.00
_cell.angle_beta   90.00
_cell.angle_gamma   90.00
#
_symmetry.space_group_name_H-M   'P 1'
#
loop_
_entity.id
_entity.type
_entity.pdbx_description
1 polymer ?
#
loop_
_entity_poly.entity_id
_entity_poly.type
_entity_poly.pdbx_seq_one_letter_code
_entity_poly.pdbx_strand_id
1 'polypeptide(L)'
;MAIVKGAGMVMKAIIEEGDAEIAAKMQDLALAEGALPKHLHTAMFTQSNDSRMLTNRQLSRHLVGLWVTGHPTAMGLLRRILPSGLLAYLDSTEPVPIHEADKLHVRDNVKLAQEHQNKNRRNAQIVILEKKVDEFLQHWRSRIGLEKTKQQNDRPIVLRKRRERIKSEANWKLFYYYFNQDHAKPNLIWNYRTREELREALENEMRAFTVDKELGQSFVIGWNHQEFEVPYNCLNEEIKIEIGAFNDTRYMVGMLDRCTDKLERDRLILFLNKLILHQRNVKEIMDANGVKILVDLLTLAHLHTSRATVPLQSNVIEAGADMKRDSEKEWYYGNAEKERLGPFSFEEMKEFWKEGIITAKTRCWAQGMDGWRPLHTVPQLKWILLATSQPVMNETDLATLILNMLIKMTEYFPSRLV
;
A
#
# COMPACT_ATOMS: atom_id res chain seq x y z
N MET A 1 -12.93 -16.41 -28.05
CA MET A 1 -13.76 -15.24 -27.65
C MET A 1 -15.23 -15.58 -27.43
N ALA A 2 -15.93 -16.29 -28.34
CA ALA A 2 -17.35 -16.64 -28.14
C ALA A 2 -17.58 -17.51 -26.87
N ILE A 3 -16.68 -18.47 -26.61
CA ILE A 3 -16.71 -19.31 -25.40
C ILE A 3 -16.50 -18.46 -24.14
N VAL A 4 -15.56 -17.51 -24.15
CA VAL A 4 -15.28 -16.61 -23.01
C VAL A 4 -16.47 -15.68 -22.71
N LYS A 5 -17.10 -15.13 -23.76
CA LYS A 5 -18.33 -14.34 -23.63
C LYS A 5 -19.49 -15.18 -23.09
N GLY A 6 -19.63 -16.42 -23.58
CA GLY A 6 -20.62 -17.37 -23.08
C GLY A 6 -20.42 -17.70 -21.60
N ALA A 7 -19.19 -18.05 -21.21
CA ALA A 7 -18.82 -18.32 -19.83
C ALA A 7 -19.06 -17.09 -18.93
N GLY A 8 -18.67 -15.90 -19.36
CA GLY A 8 -18.94 -14.66 -18.62
C GLY A 8 -20.43 -14.36 -18.43
N MET A 9 -21.26 -14.61 -19.44
CA MET A 9 -22.72 -14.46 -19.31
C MET A 9 -23.33 -15.53 -18.38
N VAL A 10 -22.81 -16.76 -18.39
CA VAL A 10 -23.23 -17.82 -17.46
C VAL A 10 -22.83 -17.48 -16.03
N MET A 11 -21.59 -17.04 -15.79
CA MET A 11 -21.13 -16.59 -14.47
C MET A 11 -21.97 -15.43 -13.94
N LYS A 12 -22.25 -14.44 -14.80
CA LYS A 12 -23.17 -13.34 -14.49
C LYS A 12 -24.56 -13.85 -14.09
N ALA A 13 -25.12 -14.81 -14.83
CA ALA A 13 -26.42 -15.38 -14.52
C ALA A 13 -26.43 -16.16 -13.20
N ILE A 14 -25.38 -16.94 -12.92
CA ILE A 14 -25.25 -17.69 -11.67
C ILE A 14 -25.18 -16.74 -10.47
N ILE A 15 -24.39 -15.66 -10.56
CA ILE A 15 -24.24 -14.72 -9.44
C ILE A 15 -25.52 -13.88 -9.24
N GLU A 16 -26.18 -13.47 -10.32
CA GLU A 16 -27.39 -12.64 -10.22
C GLU A 16 -28.64 -13.42 -9.78
N GLU A 17 -28.76 -14.69 -10.19
CA GLU A 17 -29.95 -15.53 -9.95
C GLU A 17 -29.77 -16.56 -8.83
N GLY A 18 -28.53 -16.91 -8.50
CA GLY A 18 -28.18 -17.90 -7.49
C GLY A 18 -28.63 -17.53 -6.08
N ASP A 19 -28.58 -18.49 -5.16
CA ASP A 19 -28.66 -18.20 -3.73
C ASP A 19 -27.38 -17.50 -3.27
N ALA A 20 -27.47 -16.69 -2.21
CA ALA A 20 -26.33 -15.89 -1.72
C ALA A 20 -25.09 -16.74 -1.42
N GLU A 21 -25.28 -17.97 -0.95
CA GLU A 21 -24.21 -18.93 -0.70
C GLU A 21 -23.50 -19.39 -1.98
N ILE A 22 -24.26 -19.63 -3.06
CA ILE A 22 -23.71 -20.04 -4.37
C ILE A 22 -22.96 -18.86 -5.00
N ALA A 23 -23.52 -17.64 -4.87
CA ALA A 23 -22.85 -16.43 -5.33
C ALA A 23 -21.51 -16.20 -4.62
N ALA A 24 -21.48 -16.35 -3.29
CA ALA A 24 -20.24 -16.24 -2.50
C ALA A 24 -19.19 -17.28 -2.90
N LYS A 25 -19.57 -18.57 -3.00
CA LYS A 25 -18.65 -19.62 -3.47
C LYS A 25 -18.11 -19.34 -4.86
N MET A 26 -18.93 -18.79 -5.76
CA MET A 26 -18.50 -18.43 -7.10
C MET A 26 -17.53 -17.24 -7.11
N GLN A 27 -17.73 -16.27 -6.21
CA GLN A 27 -16.81 -15.15 -6.00
C GLN A 27 -15.45 -15.65 -5.46
N ASP A 28 -15.46 -16.56 -4.48
CA ASP A 28 -14.25 -17.17 -3.92
C ASP A 28 -13.47 -17.97 -4.98
N LEU A 29 -14.17 -18.74 -5.82
CA LEU A 29 -13.55 -19.45 -6.94
C LEU A 29 -12.98 -18.49 -7.98
N ALA A 30 -13.66 -17.38 -8.27
CA ALA A 30 -13.17 -16.36 -9.19
C ALA A 30 -11.90 -15.66 -8.66
N LEU A 31 -11.79 -15.50 -7.33
CA LEU A 31 -10.57 -15.05 -6.66
C LEU A 31 -9.47 -16.11 -6.74
N ALA A 32 -9.75 -17.37 -6.37
CA ALA A 32 -8.77 -18.44 -6.39
C ALA A 32 -8.19 -18.72 -7.79
N GLU A 33 -8.98 -18.55 -8.85
CA GLU A 33 -8.52 -18.71 -10.25
C GLU A 33 -7.82 -17.47 -10.83
N GLY A 34 -7.68 -16.38 -10.06
CA GLY A 34 -7.08 -15.14 -10.57
C GLY A 34 -7.92 -14.47 -11.67
N ALA A 35 -9.23 -14.71 -11.71
CA ALA A 35 -10.12 -14.13 -12.73
C ALA A 35 -10.33 -12.62 -12.50
N LEU A 36 -10.37 -12.18 -11.25
CA LEU A 36 -10.57 -10.78 -10.88
C LEU A 36 -9.49 -9.83 -11.44
N PRO A 37 -8.16 -10.04 -11.24
CA PRO A 37 -7.14 -9.15 -11.79
C PRO A 37 -7.16 -9.10 -13.32
N LYS A 38 -7.47 -10.22 -13.98
CA LYS A 38 -7.63 -10.29 -15.45
C LYS A 38 -8.77 -9.44 -15.98
N HIS A 39 -9.94 -9.54 -15.35
CA HIS A 39 -11.09 -8.72 -15.75
C HIS A 39 -10.94 -7.27 -15.30
N LEU A 40 -10.23 -6.99 -14.21
CA LEU A 40 -9.90 -5.64 -13.78
C LEU A 40 -8.98 -4.96 -14.80
N HIS A 41 -7.91 -5.63 -15.23
CA HIS A 41 -7.02 -5.16 -16.30
C HIS A 41 -7.80 -4.89 -17.60
N THR A 42 -8.62 -5.86 -18.03
CA THR A 42 -9.45 -5.72 -19.24
C THR A 42 -10.44 -4.56 -19.11
N ALA A 43 -11.07 -4.37 -17.95
CA ALA A 43 -12.06 -3.32 -17.70
C ALA A 43 -11.47 -1.91 -17.73
N MET A 44 -10.24 -1.75 -17.24
CA MET A 44 -9.55 -0.48 -17.04
C MET A 44 -8.67 -0.06 -18.22
N PHE A 45 -7.89 -0.98 -18.79
CA PHE A 45 -6.84 -0.64 -19.77
C PHE A 45 -7.21 -0.95 -21.24
N THR A 46 -8.36 -1.59 -21.51
CA THR A 46 -8.77 -1.85 -22.89
C THR A 46 -9.23 -0.54 -23.58
N GLN A 47 -8.36 0.00 -24.43
CA GLN A 47 -8.63 1.16 -25.30
C GLN A 47 -8.50 0.70 -26.77
N SER A 48 -9.62 0.28 -27.36
CA SER A 48 -9.65 -0.19 -28.75
C SER A 48 -10.93 0.25 -29.45
N ASN A 49 -10.85 0.49 -30.76
CA ASN A 49 -12.00 0.77 -31.62
C ASN A 49 -12.72 -0.50 -32.08
N ASP A 50 -12.15 -1.70 -31.83
CA ASP A 50 -12.79 -2.96 -32.18
C ASP A 50 -14.01 -3.22 -31.29
N SER A 51 -15.17 -3.36 -31.94
CA SER A 51 -16.44 -3.71 -31.29
C SER A 51 -16.32 -4.94 -30.41
N ARG A 52 -15.52 -5.96 -30.81
CA ARG A 52 -15.32 -7.19 -30.03
C ARG A 52 -14.62 -6.90 -28.70
N MET A 53 -13.53 -6.14 -28.73
CA MET A 53 -12.77 -5.75 -27.54
C MET A 53 -13.61 -4.88 -26.61
N LEU A 54 -14.43 -3.98 -27.15
CA LEU A 54 -15.36 -3.16 -26.37
C LEU A 54 -16.43 -4.00 -25.67
N THR A 55 -16.99 -5.03 -26.32
CA THR A 55 -17.94 -5.93 -25.66
C THR A 55 -17.29 -6.73 -24.53
N ASN A 56 -16.04 -7.15 -24.69
CA ASN A 56 -15.30 -7.85 -23.63
C ASN A 56 -15.00 -6.93 -22.45
N ARG A 57 -14.65 -5.67 -22.73
CA ARG A 57 -14.46 -4.63 -21.70
C ARG A 57 -15.73 -4.38 -20.91
N GLN A 58 -16.86 -4.19 -21.58
CA GLN A 58 -18.15 -3.97 -20.91
C GLN A 58 -18.58 -5.19 -20.07
N LEU A 59 -18.38 -6.40 -20.57
CA LEU A 59 -18.62 -7.63 -19.82
C LEU A 59 -17.71 -7.71 -18.58
N SER A 60 -16.43 -7.36 -18.72
CA SER A 60 -15.47 -7.37 -17.62
C SER A 60 -15.83 -6.34 -16.55
N ARG A 61 -16.25 -5.13 -16.93
CA ARG A 61 -16.75 -4.10 -16.00
C ARG A 61 -17.95 -4.60 -15.19
N HIS A 62 -18.88 -5.31 -15.83
CA HIS A 62 -20.04 -5.89 -15.15
C HIS A 62 -19.63 -7.01 -14.18
N LEU A 63 -18.75 -7.92 -14.61
CA LEU A 63 -18.26 -9.02 -13.76
C LEU A 63 -17.50 -8.51 -12.53
N VAL A 64 -16.62 -7.53 -12.68
CA VAL A 64 -15.90 -6.90 -11.55
C VAL A 64 -16.90 -6.33 -10.55
N GLY A 65 -17.92 -5.60 -11.01
CA GLY A 65 -18.96 -5.08 -10.13
C GLY A 65 -19.69 -6.19 -9.36
N LEU A 66 -20.06 -7.29 -10.03
CA LEU A 66 -20.72 -8.43 -9.39
C LEU A 66 -19.81 -9.19 -8.39
N TRP A 67 -18.52 -9.34 -8.69
CA TRP A 67 -17.59 -10.07 -7.83
C TRP A 67 -17.23 -9.33 -6.54
N VAL A 68 -17.33 -8.01 -6.57
CA VAL A 68 -17.01 -7.14 -5.43
C VAL A 68 -18.23 -6.88 -4.56
N THR A 69 -19.43 -6.87 -5.16
CA THR A 69 -20.68 -6.59 -4.44
C THR A 69 -20.96 -7.66 -3.39
N GLY A 70 -21.10 -7.25 -2.13
CA GLY A 70 -21.44 -8.13 -1.01
C GLY A 70 -20.31 -9.06 -0.55
N HIS A 71 -19.08 -8.90 -1.06
CA HIS A 71 -17.95 -9.76 -0.72
C HIS A 71 -16.78 -8.97 -0.09
N PRO A 72 -16.49 -9.16 1.20
CA PRO A 72 -15.48 -8.37 1.91
C PRO A 72 -14.05 -8.61 1.41
N THR A 73 -13.71 -9.83 0.99
CA THR A 73 -12.34 -10.17 0.56
C THR A 73 -11.99 -9.50 -0.77
N ALA A 74 -12.89 -9.50 -1.75
CA ALA A 74 -12.70 -8.79 -3.03
C ALA A 74 -12.65 -7.27 -2.85
N MET A 75 -13.50 -6.72 -1.96
CA MET A 75 -13.43 -5.29 -1.62
C MET A 75 -12.11 -4.93 -0.92
N GLY A 76 -11.64 -5.79 0.00
CA GLY A 76 -10.35 -5.64 0.66
C GLY A 76 -9.18 -5.64 -0.32
N LEU A 77 -9.22 -6.54 -1.32
CA LEU A 77 -8.26 -6.55 -2.42
C LEU A 77 -8.28 -5.25 -3.23
N LEU A 78 -9.46 -4.74 -3.59
CA LEU A 78 -9.54 -3.45 -4.30
C LEU A 78 -8.98 -2.29 -3.49
N ARG A 79 -9.18 -2.29 -2.16
CA ARG A 79 -8.59 -1.29 -1.26
C ARG A 79 -7.06 -1.36 -1.17
N ARG A 80 -6.46 -2.53 -1.42
CA ARG A 80 -5.00 -2.68 -1.50
C ARG A 80 -4.42 -2.31 -2.87
N ILE A 81 -5.19 -2.51 -3.93
CA ILE A 81 -4.76 -2.25 -5.31
C ILE A 81 -4.98 -0.78 -5.70
N LEU A 82 -6.08 -0.16 -5.26
CA LEU A 82 -6.51 1.16 -5.72
C LEU A 82 -6.42 2.22 -4.61
N PRO A 83 -6.01 3.46 -4.93
CA PRO A 83 -6.05 4.57 -3.99
C PRO A 83 -7.46 4.84 -3.46
N SER A 84 -7.55 5.17 -2.17
CA SER A 84 -8.84 5.47 -1.50
C SER A 84 -9.61 6.62 -2.17
N GLY A 85 -8.90 7.61 -2.70
CA GLY A 85 -9.52 8.73 -3.43
C GLY A 85 -10.23 8.31 -4.71
N LEU A 86 -9.81 7.23 -5.38
CA LEU A 86 -10.55 6.66 -6.52
C LEU A 86 -11.75 5.84 -6.08
N LEU A 87 -11.60 5.09 -4.98
CA LEU A 87 -12.69 4.27 -4.43
C LEU A 87 -13.85 5.14 -3.93
N ALA A 88 -13.59 6.38 -3.49
CA ALA A 88 -14.63 7.33 -3.13
C ALA A 88 -15.65 7.61 -4.26
N TYR A 89 -15.25 7.46 -5.54
CA TYR A 89 -16.18 7.60 -6.67
C TYR A 89 -17.16 6.43 -6.79
N LEU A 90 -16.87 5.26 -6.20
CA LEU A 90 -17.82 4.15 -6.14
C LEU A 90 -19.00 4.44 -5.21
N ASP A 91 -18.74 5.20 -4.14
CA ASP A 91 -19.74 5.57 -3.14
C ASP A 91 -20.50 6.86 -3.51
N SER A 92 -20.04 7.59 -4.53
CA SER A 92 -20.66 8.84 -4.99
C SER A 92 -21.97 8.59 -5.75
N THR A 93 -22.99 9.40 -5.47
CA THR A 93 -24.29 9.39 -6.14
C THR A 93 -24.34 10.24 -7.42
N GLU A 94 -23.22 10.82 -7.85
CA GLU A 94 -23.18 11.72 -9.00
C GLU A 94 -23.36 10.99 -10.34
N PRO A 95 -24.13 11.58 -11.29
CA PRO A 95 -24.28 11.01 -12.63
C PRO A 95 -23.01 11.22 -13.48
N VAL A 96 -22.74 10.28 -14.39
CA VAL A 96 -21.57 10.39 -15.28
C VAL A 96 -21.80 11.49 -16.33
N PRO A 97 -20.86 12.43 -16.54
CA PRO A 97 -21.00 13.53 -17.50
C PRO A 97 -21.15 13.09 -18.97
N ILE A 98 -20.57 11.93 -19.34
CA ILE A 98 -20.63 11.39 -20.70
C ILE A 98 -21.10 9.94 -20.65
N HIS A 99 -22.25 9.67 -21.29
CA HIS A 99 -22.85 8.35 -21.33
C HIS A 99 -22.22 7.52 -22.45
N GLU A 100 -21.30 6.61 -22.11
CA GLU A 100 -20.79 5.63 -23.07
C GLU A 100 -21.94 4.69 -23.50
N ALA A 101 -22.14 4.49 -24.81
CA ALA A 101 -23.21 3.65 -25.34
C ALA A 101 -23.00 2.18 -24.94
N ASP A 102 -24.05 1.55 -24.39
CA ASP A 102 -24.02 0.13 -24.06
C ASP A 102 -24.00 -0.70 -25.35
N LYS A 103 -22.91 -1.45 -25.57
CA LYS A 103 -22.72 -2.31 -26.75
C LYS A 103 -22.93 -3.78 -26.40
N LEU A 104 -23.25 -4.10 -25.14
CA LEU A 104 -23.73 -5.42 -24.78
C LEU A 104 -25.14 -5.56 -25.36
N HIS A 105 -25.26 -6.30 -26.46
CA HIS A 105 -26.56 -6.78 -26.93
C HIS A 105 -27.13 -7.76 -25.90
N VAL A 106 -27.76 -7.23 -24.84
CA VAL A 106 -28.63 -7.98 -23.96
C VAL A 106 -29.90 -8.24 -24.76
N ARG A 107 -29.95 -9.41 -25.41
CA ARG A 107 -31.17 -9.87 -26.10
C ARG A 107 -32.22 -10.18 -25.02
N ASP A 108 -32.96 -9.17 -24.63
CA ASP A 108 -34.06 -9.31 -23.67
C ASP A 108 -35.24 -9.98 -24.40
N ASN A 109 -35.26 -11.31 -24.33
CA ASN A 109 -36.31 -12.12 -24.96
C ASN A 109 -37.71 -11.76 -24.44
N VAL A 110 -37.81 -11.19 -23.22
CA VAL A 110 -39.07 -10.71 -22.65
C VAL A 110 -39.52 -9.43 -23.35
N LYS A 111 -38.63 -8.44 -23.51
CA LYS A 111 -38.94 -7.22 -24.26
C LYS A 111 -39.23 -7.51 -25.73
N LEU A 112 -38.45 -8.38 -26.37
CA LEU A 112 -38.69 -8.81 -27.75
C LEU A 112 -40.05 -9.50 -27.89
N ALA A 113 -40.42 -10.35 -26.94
CA ALA A 113 -41.74 -10.98 -26.94
C ALA A 113 -42.87 -9.97 -26.68
N GLN A 114 -42.69 -8.99 -25.78
CA GLN A 114 -43.65 -7.93 -25.53
C GLN A 114 -43.80 -6.98 -26.74
N GLU A 115 -42.71 -6.62 -27.41
CA GLU A 115 -42.71 -5.83 -28.65
C GLU A 115 -43.36 -6.60 -29.80
N HIS A 116 -43.07 -7.90 -29.93
CA HIS A 116 -43.71 -8.76 -30.91
C HIS A 116 -45.20 -8.95 -30.64
N GLN A 117 -45.59 -9.11 -29.37
CA GLN A 117 -46.99 -9.17 -28.95
C GLN A 117 -47.70 -7.84 -29.21
N ASN A 118 -47.07 -6.69 -28.95
CA ASN A 118 -47.63 -5.36 -29.22
C ASN A 118 -47.71 -5.05 -30.72
N LYS A 119 -46.76 -5.50 -31.55
CA LYS A 119 -46.85 -5.44 -33.02
C LYS A 119 -47.99 -6.32 -33.54
N ASN A 120 -48.12 -7.55 -33.04
CA ASN A 120 -49.26 -8.41 -33.36
C ASN A 120 -50.60 -7.83 -32.90
N ARG A 121 -50.63 -7.08 -31.79
CA ARG A 121 -51.81 -6.39 -31.28
C ARG A 121 -52.21 -5.20 -32.16
N ARG A 122 -51.24 -4.50 -32.75
CA ARG A 122 -51.49 -3.45 -33.77
C ARG A 122 -52.03 -4.03 -35.08
N ASN A 123 -51.66 -5.26 -35.41
CA ASN A 123 -52.16 -6.00 -36.57
C ASN A 123 -53.37 -6.91 -36.24
N ALA A 124 -54.14 -6.61 -35.19
CA ALA A 124 -55.26 -7.46 -34.75
C ALA A 124 -56.30 -7.72 -35.86
N GLN A 125 -56.50 -6.77 -36.77
CA GLN A 125 -57.42 -6.92 -37.90
C GLN A 125 -56.97 -8.00 -38.89
N ILE A 126 -55.67 -8.09 -39.16
CA ILE A 126 -55.06 -9.07 -40.07
C ILE A 126 -55.11 -10.47 -39.44
N VAL A 127 -54.82 -10.57 -38.14
CA VAL A 127 -54.87 -11.85 -37.40
C VAL A 127 -56.28 -12.43 -37.34
N ILE A 128 -57.33 -11.60 -37.25
CA ILE A 128 -58.73 -12.05 -37.30
C ILE A 128 -59.11 -12.53 -38.71
N LEU A 129 -58.62 -11.84 -39.75
CA LEU A 129 -58.84 -12.24 -41.15
C LEU A 129 -58.11 -13.56 -41.47
N GLU A 130 -56.86 -13.70 -41.04
CA GLU A 130 -56.09 -14.94 -41.15
C GLU A 130 -56.79 -16.10 -40.46
N LYS A 131 -57.32 -15.92 -39.24
CA LYS A 131 -58.10 -16.96 -38.55
C LYS A 131 -59.34 -17.38 -39.32
N LYS A 132 -60.09 -16.44 -39.90
CA LYS A 132 -61.28 -16.76 -40.70
C LYS A 132 -60.92 -17.48 -42.00
N VAL A 133 -59.82 -17.08 -42.65
CA VAL A 133 -59.29 -17.74 -43.85
C VAL A 133 -58.77 -19.14 -43.50
N ASP A 134 -58.08 -19.31 -42.38
CA ASP A 134 -57.62 -20.61 -41.88
C ASP A 134 -58.79 -21.53 -41.51
N GLU A 135 -59.85 -21.03 -40.88
CA GLU A 135 -61.07 -21.81 -40.62
C GLU A 135 -61.74 -22.24 -41.94
N PHE A 136 -61.78 -21.36 -42.94
CA PHE A 136 -62.29 -21.68 -44.27
C PHE A 136 -61.43 -22.72 -44.99
N LEU A 137 -60.11 -22.57 -44.93
CA LEU A 137 -59.14 -23.51 -45.50
C LEU A 137 -59.13 -24.85 -44.77
N GLN A 138 -59.36 -24.88 -43.46
CA GLN A 138 -59.51 -26.10 -42.67
C GLN A 138 -60.79 -26.84 -43.05
N HIS A 139 -61.90 -26.13 -43.22
CA HIS A 139 -63.17 -26.69 -43.67
C HIS A 139 -63.11 -27.17 -45.15
N TRP A 140 -62.30 -26.53 -45.99
CA TRP A 140 -62.04 -26.97 -47.36
C TRP A 140 -61.10 -28.18 -47.40
N ARG A 141 -60.03 -28.18 -46.59
CA ARG A 141 -59.05 -29.28 -46.47
C ARG A 141 -59.69 -30.54 -45.88
N SER A 142 -60.67 -30.41 -44.97
CA SER A 142 -61.45 -31.55 -44.46
C SER A 142 -62.37 -32.17 -45.51
N ARG A 143 -62.82 -31.42 -46.52
CA ARG A 143 -63.58 -31.95 -47.66
C ARG A 143 -62.71 -32.66 -48.70
N ILE A 144 -61.40 -32.42 -48.71
CA ILE A 144 -60.43 -32.98 -49.69
C ILE A 144 -59.67 -34.21 -49.14
N GLY A 145 -59.92 -34.63 -47.89
CA GLY A 145 -59.41 -35.91 -47.39
C GLY A 145 -57.89 -35.95 -47.15
N LEU A 146 -57.24 -34.82 -46.91
CA LEU A 146 -55.84 -34.75 -46.51
C LEU A 146 -55.72 -34.87 -44.97
N GLU A 147 -55.15 -35.98 -44.50
CA GLU A 147 -54.92 -36.23 -43.07
C GLU A 147 -53.93 -35.26 -42.42
N LYS A 148 -54.15 -34.98 -41.13
CA LYS A 148 -53.33 -34.09 -40.30
C LYS A 148 -51.96 -34.70 -40.00
N THR A 149 -50.89 -34.02 -40.39
CA THR A 149 -49.58 -34.22 -39.76
C THR A 149 -49.67 -33.79 -38.29
N LYS A 150 -49.43 -34.71 -37.36
CA LYS A 150 -49.42 -34.44 -35.90
C LYS A 150 -48.42 -33.32 -35.58
N GLN A 151 -48.93 -32.17 -35.18
CA GLN A 151 -48.10 -31.14 -34.53
C GLN A 151 -47.71 -31.66 -33.14
N GLN A 152 -46.41 -31.81 -32.96
CA GLN A 152 -45.80 -32.11 -31.67
C GLN A 152 -46.07 -30.93 -30.73
N ASN A 153 -46.75 -31.18 -29.61
CA ASN A 153 -47.04 -30.16 -28.60
C ASN A 153 -45.74 -29.66 -27.97
N ASP A 154 -45.16 -28.61 -28.54
CA ASP A 154 -44.11 -27.85 -27.87
C ASP A 154 -44.70 -27.20 -26.61
N ARG A 155 -44.12 -27.52 -25.45
CA ARG A 155 -44.51 -26.95 -24.17
C ARG A 155 -44.40 -25.41 -24.28
N PRO A 156 -45.40 -24.65 -23.80
CA PRO A 156 -45.35 -23.19 -23.92
C PRO A 156 -44.11 -22.65 -23.22
N ILE A 157 -43.27 -21.93 -23.97
CA ILE A 157 -42.07 -21.26 -23.46
C ILE A 157 -42.54 -20.14 -22.53
N VAL A 158 -42.53 -20.39 -21.22
CA VAL A 158 -42.86 -19.37 -20.22
C VAL A 158 -41.67 -18.45 -20.04
N LEU A 159 -41.77 -17.25 -20.59
CA LEU A 159 -40.80 -16.18 -20.37
C LEU A 159 -40.95 -15.65 -18.94
N ARG A 160 -40.00 -16.01 -18.07
CA ARG A 160 -39.94 -15.50 -16.69
C ARG A 160 -39.08 -14.23 -16.66
N LYS A 161 -39.55 -13.21 -15.94
CA LYS A 161 -38.73 -12.03 -15.62
C LYS A 161 -37.52 -12.47 -14.79
N ARG A 162 -36.34 -12.05 -15.22
CA ARG A 162 -35.07 -12.36 -14.57
C ARG A 162 -35.10 -11.96 -13.10
N ARG A 163 -34.66 -12.85 -12.19
CA ARG A 163 -34.56 -12.55 -10.76
C ARG A 163 -33.18 -11.96 -10.50
N GLU A 164 -33.12 -10.67 -10.18
CA GLU A 164 -31.86 -10.00 -9.79
C GLU A 164 -31.82 -9.97 -8.26
N ARG A 165 -31.15 -10.94 -7.64
CA ARG A 165 -31.02 -11.01 -6.17
C ARG A 165 -29.87 -10.15 -5.66
N ILE A 166 -28.80 -10.01 -6.44
CA ILE A 166 -27.64 -9.17 -6.15
C ILE A 166 -27.61 -8.03 -7.17
N LYS A 167 -27.65 -6.79 -6.68
CA LYS A 167 -27.46 -5.58 -7.49
C LYS A 167 -26.24 -4.84 -6.98
N SER A 168 -25.34 -4.49 -7.89
CA SER A 168 -24.26 -3.58 -7.57
C SER A 168 -24.85 -2.19 -7.38
N GLU A 169 -24.89 -1.72 -6.13
CA GLU A 169 -25.34 -0.36 -5.77
C GLU A 169 -24.23 0.68 -6.02
N ALA A 170 -22.99 0.23 -6.21
CA ALA A 170 -21.83 1.09 -6.40
C ALA A 170 -21.78 1.73 -7.80
N ASN A 171 -21.28 2.97 -7.85
CA ASN A 171 -21.22 3.78 -9.06
C ASN A 171 -19.98 3.48 -9.92
N TRP A 172 -19.91 2.24 -10.43
CA TRP A 172 -18.83 1.77 -11.29
C TRP A 172 -18.65 2.62 -12.56
N LYS A 173 -19.73 3.20 -13.08
CA LYS A 173 -19.67 4.04 -14.28
C LYS A 173 -18.85 5.31 -14.02
N LEU A 174 -19.07 5.97 -12.88
CA LEU A 174 -18.33 7.17 -12.49
C LEU A 174 -16.87 6.84 -12.19
N PHE A 175 -16.62 5.72 -11.51
CA PHE A 175 -15.27 5.21 -11.28
C PHE A 175 -14.50 5.05 -12.59
N TYR A 176 -15.02 4.33 -13.59
CA TYR A 176 -14.32 4.13 -14.86
C TYR A 176 -14.14 5.41 -15.68
N TYR A 177 -15.04 6.39 -15.52
CA TYR A 177 -14.90 7.69 -16.15
C TYR A 177 -13.71 8.46 -15.57
N TYR A 178 -13.67 8.62 -14.24
CA TYR A 178 -12.57 9.34 -13.58
C TYR A 178 -11.26 8.56 -13.57
N PHE A 179 -11.29 7.22 -13.68
CA PHE A 179 -10.10 6.41 -13.84
C PHE A 179 -9.25 6.83 -15.06
N ASN A 180 -9.90 7.24 -16.16
CA ASN A 180 -9.23 7.64 -17.40
C ASN A 180 -8.78 9.12 -17.40
N GLN A 181 -9.04 9.86 -16.32
CA GLN A 181 -8.65 11.26 -16.18
C GLN A 181 -7.45 11.40 -15.25
N ASP A 182 -6.66 12.45 -15.44
CA ASP A 182 -5.61 12.80 -14.49
C ASP A 182 -6.20 13.58 -13.31
N HIS A 183 -5.78 13.21 -12.10
CA HIS A 183 -6.15 13.86 -10.84
C HIS A 183 -4.91 14.32 -10.10
N ALA A 184 -4.94 15.56 -9.63
CA ALA A 184 -3.95 16.14 -8.73
C ALA A 184 -4.69 16.77 -7.54
N LYS A 185 -5.39 15.93 -6.76
CA LYS A 185 -6.11 16.34 -5.55
C LYS A 185 -5.28 15.98 -4.31
N PRO A 186 -5.43 16.68 -3.18
CA PRO A 186 -4.72 16.35 -1.94
C PRO A 186 -4.94 14.91 -1.45
N ASN A 187 -6.09 14.32 -1.79
CA ASN A 187 -6.46 12.95 -1.44
C ASN A 187 -6.28 11.95 -2.59
N LEU A 188 -5.87 12.40 -3.79
CA LEU A 188 -5.68 11.54 -4.95
C LEU A 188 -4.70 12.16 -5.95
N ILE A 189 -3.51 11.57 -6.03
CA ILE A 189 -2.59 11.77 -7.15
C ILE A 189 -2.78 10.58 -8.09
N TRP A 190 -3.33 10.85 -9.27
CA TRP A 190 -3.59 9.84 -10.30
C TRP A 190 -3.16 10.38 -11.65
N ASN A 191 -2.02 9.93 -12.14
CA ASN A 191 -1.43 10.39 -13.39
C ASN A 191 -1.06 9.20 -14.28
N TYR A 192 -0.41 9.47 -15.42
CA TYR A 192 0.08 8.41 -16.30
C TYR A 192 0.99 7.40 -15.58
N ARG A 193 1.88 7.88 -14.70
CA ARG A 193 2.85 7.04 -13.99
C ARG A 193 2.19 6.12 -12.96
N THR A 194 1.29 6.63 -12.13
CA THR A 194 0.52 5.80 -11.18
C THR A 194 -0.37 4.79 -11.90
N ARG A 195 -0.93 5.16 -13.06
CA ARG A 195 -1.71 4.25 -13.91
C ARG A 195 -0.85 3.13 -14.47
N GLU A 196 0.36 3.44 -14.92
CA GLU A 196 1.28 2.44 -15.47
C GLU A 196 1.81 1.50 -14.38
N GLU A 197 2.15 2.00 -13.18
CA GLU A 197 2.53 1.14 -12.04
C GLU A 197 1.43 0.13 -11.68
N LEU A 198 0.16 0.57 -11.66
CA LEU A 198 -0.97 -0.34 -11.48
C LEU A 198 -1.07 -1.38 -12.60
N ARG A 199 -0.89 -0.94 -13.85
CA ARG A 199 -0.97 -1.82 -15.02
C ARG A 199 0.12 -2.89 -14.98
N GLU A 200 1.36 -2.48 -14.75
CA GLU A 200 2.53 -3.36 -14.67
C GLU A 200 2.39 -4.34 -13.50
N ALA A 201 1.95 -3.88 -12.33
CA ALA A 201 1.72 -4.75 -11.18
C ALA A 201 0.69 -5.86 -11.51
N LEU A 202 -0.44 -5.52 -12.12
CA LEU A 202 -1.44 -6.50 -12.55
C LEU A 202 -0.90 -7.45 -13.63
N GLU A 203 -0.17 -6.94 -14.62
CA GLU A 203 0.40 -7.75 -15.71
C GLU A 203 1.51 -8.70 -15.22
N ASN A 204 2.34 -8.26 -14.28
CA ASN A 204 3.38 -9.06 -13.64
C ASN A 204 2.75 -10.18 -12.80
N GLU A 205 1.75 -9.86 -11.98
CA GLU A 205 1.06 -10.83 -11.14
C GLU A 205 0.35 -11.91 -11.95
N MET A 206 -0.39 -11.52 -13.01
CA MET A 206 -1.04 -12.48 -13.90
C MET A 206 -0.04 -13.40 -14.60
N ARG A 207 1.13 -12.88 -14.98
CA ARG A 207 2.21 -13.67 -15.59
C ARG A 207 2.81 -14.64 -14.58
N ALA A 208 3.13 -14.18 -13.37
CA ALA A 208 3.65 -15.02 -12.29
C ALA A 208 2.70 -16.17 -11.97
N PHE A 209 1.41 -15.87 -11.76
CA PHE A 209 0.40 -16.89 -11.49
C PHE A 209 0.24 -17.91 -12.64
N THR A 210 0.36 -17.47 -13.89
CA THR A 210 0.28 -18.38 -15.05
C THR A 210 1.48 -19.33 -15.08
N VAL A 211 2.68 -18.82 -14.82
CA VAL A 211 3.92 -19.62 -14.74
C VAL A 211 3.81 -20.65 -13.61
N ASP A 212 3.35 -20.23 -12.42
CA ASP A 212 3.17 -21.13 -11.29
C ASP A 212 2.19 -22.26 -11.64
N LYS A 213 1.07 -21.94 -12.29
CA LYS A 213 0.07 -22.92 -12.75
C LYS A 213 0.63 -23.92 -13.76
N GLU A 214 1.54 -23.49 -14.64
CA GLU A 214 2.21 -24.37 -15.61
C GLU A 214 3.25 -25.30 -14.96
N LEU A 215 3.96 -24.81 -13.94
CA LEU A 215 4.94 -25.60 -13.16
C LEU A 215 4.25 -26.59 -12.21
N GLY A 216 3.08 -26.21 -11.67
CA GLY A 216 2.31 -26.98 -10.71
C GLY A 216 1.49 -28.14 -11.28
N GLN A 217 1.99 -28.89 -12.27
CA GLN A 217 1.22 -29.95 -12.93
C GLN A 217 0.64 -31.02 -11.99
N SER A 218 1.16 -31.14 -10.76
CA SER A 218 0.71 -32.11 -9.75
C SER A 218 -0.19 -31.51 -8.65
N PHE A 219 -0.24 -30.19 -8.48
CA PHE A 219 -0.97 -29.54 -7.37
C PHE A 219 -1.95 -28.48 -7.89
N VAL A 220 -3.09 -28.35 -7.21
CA VAL A 220 -4.03 -27.26 -7.49
C VAL A 220 -3.46 -25.98 -6.87
N ILE A 221 -3.05 -25.04 -7.73
CA ILE A 221 -2.52 -23.74 -7.32
C ILE A 221 -3.64 -22.70 -7.35
N GLY A 222 -3.88 -22.05 -6.21
CA GLY A 222 -4.80 -20.92 -6.08
C GLY A 222 -4.03 -19.60 -6.00
N TRP A 223 -4.62 -18.54 -6.52
CA TRP A 223 -4.02 -17.20 -6.51
C TRP A 223 -3.96 -16.63 -5.09
N ASN A 224 -2.78 -16.15 -4.68
CA ASN A 224 -2.59 -15.50 -3.38
C ASN A 224 -3.08 -14.05 -3.37
N HIS A 225 -4.39 -13.89 -3.54
CA HIS A 225 -5.06 -12.59 -3.45
C HIS A 225 -4.87 -11.85 -2.11
N GLN A 226 -4.51 -12.52 -1.01
CA GLN A 226 -4.39 -11.87 0.30
C GLN A 226 -3.14 -10.98 0.41
N GLU A 227 -2.05 -11.42 -0.21
CA GLU A 227 -0.76 -10.70 -0.19
C GLU A 227 -0.62 -9.71 -1.35
N PHE A 228 -1.46 -9.80 -2.38
CA PHE A 228 -1.36 -8.88 -3.50
C PHE A 228 -1.74 -7.45 -3.11
N GLU A 229 -0.78 -6.54 -3.29
CA GLU A 229 -0.90 -5.10 -3.15
C GLU A 229 -0.08 -4.38 -4.23
N VAL A 230 -0.43 -3.13 -4.51
CA VAL A 230 0.27 -2.32 -5.52
C VAL A 230 1.06 -1.22 -4.81
N PRO A 231 2.39 -1.34 -4.70
CA PRO A 231 3.22 -0.26 -4.17
C PRO A 231 3.37 0.84 -5.22
N TYR A 232 2.79 2.01 -4.93
CA TYR A 232 2.92 3.19 -5.79
C TYR A 232 4.24 3.94 -5.53
N ASN A 233 5.35 3.37 -6.01
CA ASN A 233 6.69 3.88 -5.74
C ASN A 233 6.89 5.32 -6.26
N CYS A 234 6.19 5.70 -7.33
CA CYS A 234 6.24 7.07 -7.85
C CYS A 234 5.70 8.13 -6.88
N LEU A 235 4.90 7.74 -5.88
CA LEU A 235 4.36 8.65 -4.87
C LEU A 235 5.28 8.81 -3.65
N ASN A 236 6.35 8.01 -3.54
CA ASN A 236 7.28 8.07 -2.39
C ASN A 236 7.95 9.44 -2.24
N GLU A 237 8.14 10.16 -3.36
CA GLU A 237 8.74 11.50 -3.36
C GLU A 237 7.71 12.62 -3.11
N GLU A 238 6.43 12.35 -3.39
CA GLU A 238 5.32 13.32 -3.35
C GLU A 238 4.65 13.38 -1.97
N ILE A 239 4.58 12.27 -1.24
CA ILE A 239 4.03 12.24 0.13
C ILE A 239 5.11 12.71 1.10
N LYS A 240 5.38 14.00 1.09
CA LYS A 240 6.10 14.66 2.15
C LYS A 240 5.11 15.42 3.01
N ILE A 241 4.79 14.87 4.18
CA ILE A 241 4.34 15.70 5.29
C ILE A 241 5.56 16.51 5.72
N GLU A 242 5.91 17.50 4.91
CA GLU A 242 6.99 18.43 5.17
C GLU A 242 6.52 19.31 6.32
N ILE A 243 7.10 19.08 7.49
CA ILE A 243 7.08 20.10 8.54
C ILE A 243 7.82 21.29 7.93
N GLY A 244 7.08 22.35 7.62
CA GLY A 244 7.64 23.56 7.02
C GLY A 244 8.62 24.27 7.94
N ALA A 245 8.83 25.56 7.71
CA ALA A 245 9.65 26.38 8.60
C ALA A 245 9.15 26.29 10.06
N PHE A 246 10.00 25.79 10.95
CA PHE A 246 9.70 25.60 12.36
C PHE A 246 10.45 26.66 13.17
N ASN A 247 9.73 27.62 13.74
CA ASN A 247 10.33 28.78 14.41
C ASN A 247 11.16 28.38 15.65
N ASP A 248 10.76 27.32 16.36
CA ASP A 248 11.40 26.89 17.60
C ASP A 248 12.56 25.90 17.38
N THR A 249 13.07 25.78 16.15
CA THR A 249 14.16 24.85 15.81
C THR A 249 15.38 25.04 16.72
N ARG A 250 15.76 26.30 16.98
CA ARG A 250 16.88 26.64 17.88
C ARG A 250 16.62 26.20 19.33
N TYR A 251 15.38 26.32 19.79
CA TYR A 251 15.00 25.89 21.14
C TYR A 251 15.12 24.37 21.27
N MET A 252 14.69 23.62 20.25
CA MET A 252 14.81 22.15 20.22
C MET A 252 16.26 21.68 20.25
N VAL A 253 17.15 22.34 19.50
CA VAL A 253 18.60 22.06 19.54
C VAL A 253 19.18 22.37 20.93
N GLY A 254 18.79 23.50 21.53
CA GLY A 254 19.22 23.84 22.90
C GLY A 254 18.68 22.88 23.96
N MET A 255 17.49 22.30 23.75
CA MET A 255 16.93 21.27 24.62
C MET A 255 17.72 19.97 24.49
N LEU A 256 18.11 19.59 23.26
CA LEU A 256 18.99 18.43 23.02
C LEU A 256 20.35 18.59 23.70
N ASP A 257 20.95 19.79 23.69
CA ASP A 257 22.24 20.07 24.34
C ASP A 257 22.18 19.88 25.88
N ARG A 258 21.11 20.39 26.51
CA ARG A 258 20.91 20.30 27.96
C ARG A 258 20.34 18.96 28.43
N CYS A 259 19.82 18.16 27.50
CA CYS A 259 19.18 16.90 27.81
C CYS A 259 20.15 15.92 28.49
N THR A 260 19.65 15.24 29.51
CA THR A 260 20.32 14.13 30.22
C THR A 260 19.50 12.83 30.18
N ASP A 261 18.29 12.86 29.63
CA ASP A 261 17.44 11.67 29.51
C ASP A 261 17.64 11.01 28.13
N LYS A 262 17.93 9.70 28.10
CA LYS A 262 18.16 8.96 26.85
C LYS A 262 16.91 8.89 25.97
N LEU A 263 15.73 8.78 26.58
CA LEU A 263 14.46 8.72 25.85
C LEU A 263 14.12 10.07 25.24
N GLU A 264 14.33 11.17 25.98
CA GLU A 264 14.12 12.52 25.45
C GLU A 264 15.09 12.82 24.31
N ARG A 265 16.38 12.49 24.48
CA ARG A 265 17.41 12.61 23.44
C ARG A 265 16.96 11.94 22.14
N ASP A 266 16.57 10.68 22.21
CA ASP A 266 16.22 9.90 21.02
C ASP A 266 14.99 10.46 20.31
N ARG A 267 13.97 10.89 21.07
CA ARG A 267 12.78 11.54 20.51
C ARG A 267 13.09 12.88 19.87
N LEU A 268 13.97 13.68 20.47
CA LEU A 268 14.39 14.96 19.92
C LEU A 268 15.17 14.78 18.62
N ILE A 269 16.03 13.76 18.56
CA ILE A 269 16.78 13.45 17.33
C ILE A 269 15.85 12.98 16.23
N LEU A 270 14.88 12.10 16.54
CA LEU A 270 13.85 11.69 15.58
C LEU A 270 13.03 12.87 15.06
N PHE A 271 12.70 13.83 15.94
CA PHE A 271 11.99 15.04 15.55
C PHE A 271 12.85 15.96 14.67
N LEU A 272 14.11 16.22 15.07
CA LEU A 272 15.06 17.00 14.28
C LEU A 272 15.31 16.36 12.91
N ASN A 273 15.35 15.03 12.82
CA ASN A 273 15.44 14.29 11.55
C ASN A 273 14.27 14.60 10.60
N LYS A 274 13.09 14.94 11.13
CA LYS A 274 11.97 15.42 10.30
C LYS A 274 12.11 16.90 9.96
N LEU A 275 12.63 17.73 10.86
CA LEU A 275 12.84 19.16 10.62
C LEU A 275 13.89 19.45 9.55
N ILE A 276 14.95 18.63 9.45
CA ILE A 276 16.03 18.83 8.45
C ILE A 276 15.57 18.64 6.99
N LEU A 277 14.35 18.15 6.75
CA LEU A 277 13.78 18.06 5.41
C LEU A 277 13.50 19.45 4.80
N HIS A 278 13.49 20.50 5.62
CA HIS A 278 13.29 21.88 5.16
C HIS A 278 14.57 22.72 5.36
N GLN A 279 15.06 23.33 4.28
CA GLN A 279 16.34 24.05 4.24
C GLN A 279 16.47 25.14 5.33
N ARG A 280 15.39 25.89 5.62
CA ARG A 280 15.41 26.94 6.66
C ARG A 280 15.69 26.37 8.05
N ASN A 281 15.15 25.20 8.37
CA ASN A 281 15.36 24.56 9.67
C ASN A 281 16.80 24.06 9.78
N VAL A 282 17.36 23.51 8.69
CA VAL A 282 18.77 23.13 8.63
C VAL A 282 19.68 24.31 8.95
N LYS A 283 19.40 25.49 8.39
CA LYS A 283 20.14 26.72 8.72
C LYS A 283 20.05 27.07 10.21
N GLU A 284 18.86 27.08 10.79
CA GLU A 284 18.68 27.35 12.22
C GLU A 284 19.38 26.30 13.11
N ILE A 285 19.44 25.03 12.69
CA ILE A 285 20.19 23.97 13.40
C ILE A 285 21.69 24.26 13.36
N MET A 286 22.23 24.67 12.21
CA MET A 286 23.64 25.03 12.08
C MET A 286 23.99 26.24 12.93
N ASP A 287 23.17 27.30 12.88
CA ASP A 287 23.36 28.53 13.65
C ASP A 287 23.26 28.28 15.18
N ALA A 288 22.55 27.22 15.59
CA ALA A 288 22.39 26.80 16.98
C ALA A 288 23.47 25.82 17.49
N ASN A 289 24.60 25.66 16.77
CA ASN A 289 25.64 24.67 17.06
C ASN A 289 25.16 23.20 17.01
N GLY A 290 24.04 22.91 16.33
CA GLY A 290 23.46 21.58 16.24
C GLY A 290 24.41 20.54 15.62
N VAL A 291 25.24 20.94 14.64
CA VAL A 291 26.23 20.04 14.02
C VAL A 291 27.23 19.52 15.05
N LYS A 292 27.73 20.39 15.94
CA LYS A 292 28.65 19.98 17.01
C LYS A 292 27.99 18.97 17.94
N ILE A 293 26.76 19.23 18.37
CA ILE A 293 25.99 18.33 19.25
C ILE A 293 25.78 16.96 18.59
N LEU A 294 25.44 16.93 17.31
CA LEU A 294 25.29 15.70 16.53
C LEU A 294 26.61 14.91 16.46
N VAL A 295 27.73 15.58 16.18
CA VAL A 295 29.06 14.94 16.16
C VAL A 295 29.44 14.42 17.55
N ASP A 296 29.17 15.18 18.61
CA ASP A 296 29.41 14.76 19.99
C ASP A 296 28.61 13.49 20.34
N LEU A 297 27.36 13.38 19.88
CA LEU A 297 26.54 12.19 20.03
C LEU A 297 27.03 10.99 19.19
N LEU A 298 27.62 11.23 18.02
CA LEU A 298 28.22 10.18 17.19
C LEU A 298 29.35 9.45 17.92
N THR A 299 30.10 10.16 18.79
CA THR A 299 31.17 9.55 19.60
C THR A 299 30.68 8.45 20.55
N LEU A 300 29.38 8.40 20.85
CA LEU A 300 28.78 7.34 21.67
C LEU A 300 28.79 5.97 20.98
N ALA A 301 28.96 5.92 19.65
CA ALA A 301 29.08 4.66 18.92
C ALA A 301 30.20 3.75 19.45
N HIS A 302 31.27 4.35 20.00
CA HIS A 302 32.39 3.61 20.59
C HIS A 302 32.04 2.86 21.88
N LEU A 303 30.93 3.22 22.53
CA LEU A 303 30.44 2.59 23.77
C LEU A 303 29.54 1.38 23.50
N HIS A 304 29.29 1.04 22.23
CA HIS A 304 28.43 -0.07 21.86
C HIS A 304 29.03 -1.41 22.31
N THR A 305 28.38 -2.05 23.26
CA THR A 305 28.81 -3.34 23.83
C THR A 305 28.57 -4.51 22.88
N SER A 306 27.72 -4.35 21.85
CA SER A 306 27.37 -5.42 20.90
C SER A 306 28.21 -5.34 19.63
N ARG A 307 29.54 -5.21 19.75
CA ARG A 307 30.41 -5.48 18.59
C ARG A 307 30.33 -6.98 18.33
N ALA A 308 29.84 -7.38 17.15
CA ALA A 308 29.93 -8.76 16.70
C ALA A 308 31.40 -9.19 16.81
N THR A 309 31.68 -10.16 17.68
CA THR A 309 32.96 -10.86 17.68
C THR A 309 33.05 -11.54 16.32
N VAL A 310 33.84 -10.99 15.41
CA VAL A 310 34.13 -11.67 14.15
C VAL A 310 34.80 -12.99 14.57
N PRO A 311 34.22 -14.16 14.27
CA PRO A 311 34.87 -15.43 14.54
C PRO A 311 35.98 -15.57 13.49
N LEU A 312 37.05 -14.79 13.65
CA LEU A 312 38.30 -15.09 12.99
C LEU A 312 38.77 -16.36 13.71
N GLN A 313 38.64 -17.51 13.04
CA GLN A 313 39.33 -18.73 13.44
C GLN A 313 40.83 -18.46 13.38
N SER A 314 41.35 -17.86 14.44
CA SER A 314 42.76 -17.75 14.73
C SER A 314 42.98 -18.66 15.92
N ASN A 315 43.90 -19.61 15.79
CA ASN A 315 44.32 -20.53 16.86
C ASN A 315 45.08 -19.78 17.98
N VAL A 316 44.53 -18.66 18.45
CA VAL A 316 45.16 -17.73 19.39
C VAL A 316 44.25 -17.65 20.60
N ILE A 317 44.66 -18.39 21.64
CA ILE A 317 44.35 -18.23 23.08
C ILE A 317 43.04 -17.47 23.34
N GLU A 318 41.94 -18.20 23.48
CA GLU A 318 40.68 -17.65 24.00
C GLU A 318 40.91 -17.15 25.43
N ALA A 319 40.70 -15.86 25.66
CA ALA A 319 40.72 -15.28 27.00
C ALA A 319 39.57 -15.90 27.81
N GLY A 320 39.89 -16.51 28.95
CA GLY A 320 38.90 -17.13 29.84
C GLY A 320 37.87 -16.11 30.33
N ALA A 321 36.68 -16.57 30.71
CA ALA A 321 35.56 -15.73 31.15
C ALA A 321 35.89 -14.81 32.35
N ASP A 322 36.97 -15.09 33.09
CA ASP A 322 37.48 -14.29 34.21
C ASP A 322 38.51 -13.21 33.81
N MET A 323 39.01 -13.22 32.56
CA MET A 323 39.80 -12.11 32.04
C MET A 323 38.87 -10.97 31.64
N LYS A 324 38.44 -10.16 32.63
CA LYS A 324 37.95 -8.81 32.34
C LYS A 324 39.02 -8.13 31.48
N ARG A 325 38.65 -7.65 30.29
CA ARG A 325 39.54 -6.77 29.52
C ARG A 325 39.99 -5.68 30.48
N ASP A 326 41.28 -5.57 30.74
CA ASP A 326 41.84 -4.45 31.49
C ASP A 326 41.33 -3.19 30.80
N SER A 327 40.36 -2.54 31.43
CA SER A 327 39.77 -1.32 30.91
C SER A 327 40.87 -0.27 30.91
N GLU A 328 41.24 0.22 29.73
CA GLU A 328 42.32 1.19 29.58
C GLU A 328 42.07 2.38 30.53
N LYS A 329 43.05 2.64 31.40
CA LYS A 329 43.00 3.74 32.35
C LYS A 329 43.38 5.02 31.61
N GLU A 330 42.39 5.80 31.21
CA GLU A 330 42.58 6.97 30.34
C GLU A 330 42.17 8.28 31.01
N TRP A 331 41.35 8.23 32.06
CA TRP A 331 40.69 9.41 32.62
C TRP A 331 41.43 9.97 33.82
N TYR A 332 41.57 11.28 33.84
CA TYR A 332 42.06 12.05 34.97
C TYR A 332 40.97 13.00 35.45
N TYR A 333 40.87 13.24 36.76
CA TYR A 333 39.99 14.27 37.31
C TYR A 333 40.75 15.21 38.25
N GLY A 334 40.29 16.45 38.34
CA GLY A 334 40.82 17.46 39.25
C GLY A 334 40.05 17.50 40.57
N ASN A 335 40.73 17.34 41.70
CA ASN A 335 40.14 17.51 43.04
C ASN A 335 39.93 19.01 43.40
N ALA A 336 39.43 19.28 44.60
CA ALA A 336 39.21 20.65 45.09
C ALA A 336 40.50 21.48 45.16
N GLU A 337 41.65 20.82 45.32
CA GLU A 337 42.99 21.41 45.38
C GLU A 337 43.63 21.58 43.99
N LYS A 338 42.89 21.25 42.92
CA LYS A 338 43.32 21.26 41.50
C LYS A 338 44.47 20.30 41.20
N GLU A 339 44.66 19.28 42.01
CA GLU A 339 45.62 18.22 41.75
C GLU A 339 45.08 17.26 40.68
N ARG A 340 46.00 16.75 39.85
CA ARG A 340 45.68 15.78 38.81
C ARG A 340 45.68 14.38 39.43
N LEU A 341 44.50 13.78 39.55
CA LEU A 341 44.34 12.39 39.99
C LEU A 341 44.03 11.49 38.79
N GLY A 342 44.73 10.36 38.69
CA GLY A 342 44.58 9.37 37.62
C GLY A 342 45.91 8.78 37.15
N PRO A 343 45.91 7.90 36.14
CA PRO A 343 44.77 7.56 35.29
C PRO A 343 43.79 6.55 35.91
N PHE A 344 42.50 6.70 35.60
CA PHE A 344 41.41 5.81 36.02
C PHE A 344 40.65 5.23 34.82
N SER A 345 40.03 4.06 35.01
CA SER A 345 39.15 3.45 34.02
C SER A 345 37.72 4.00 34.07
N PHE A 346 36.90 3.68 33.06
CA PHE A 346 35.47 4.01 33.07
C PHE A 346 34.71 3.36 34.23
N GLU A 347 35.11 2.16 34.67
CA GLU A 347 34.49 1.47 35.81
C GLU A 347 34.78 2.21 37.12
N GLU A 348 36.05 2.59 37.35
CA GLU A 348 36.48 3.37 38.52
C GLU A 348 35.80 4.75 38.55
N MET A 349 35.70 5.43 37.40
CA MET A 349 34.97 6.70 37.29
C MET A 349 33.47 6.55 37.61
N LYS A 350 32.87 5.39 37.31
CA LYS A 350 31.46 5.10 37.65
C LYS A 350 31.27 4.86 39.14
N GLU A 351 32.24 4.26 39.81
CA GLU A 351 32.25 4.10 41.25
C GLU A 351 32.41 5.44 41.96
N PHE A 352 33.36 6.28 41.54
CA PHE A 352 33.54 7.62 42.09
C PHE A 352 32.30 8.51 41.94
N TRP A 353 31.51 8.32 40.88
CA TRP A 353 30.24 9.00 40.72
C TRP A 353 29.20 8.53 41.74
N LYS A 354 29.11 7.22 41.99
CA LYS A 354 28.20 6.64 42.99
C LYS A 354 28.57 7.06 44.41
N GLU A 355 29.87 7.17 44.69
CA GLU A 355 30.39 7.61 45.99
C GLU A 355 30.33 9.13 46.17
N GLY A 356 30.04 9.89 45.11
CA GLY A 356 29.93 11.35 45.15
C GLY A 356 31.28 12.09 45.19
N ILE A 357 32.38 11.39 44.91
CA ILE A 357 33.73 11.97 44.82
C ILE A 357 33.84 12.91 43.61
N ILE A 358 33.24 12.51 42.49
CA ILE A 358 33.14 13.32 41.29
C ILE A 358 31.71 13.84 41.10
N THR A 359 31.61 15.10 40.68
CA THR A 359 30.34 15.78 40.43
C THR A 359 30.27 16.25 38.98
N ALA A 360 29.10 16.68 38.51
CA ALA A 360 28.91 17.18 37.15
C ALA A 360 29.86 18.34 36.78
N LYS A 361 30.35 19.09 37.78
CA LYS A 361 31.27 20.23 37.61
C LYS A 361 32.75 19.86 37.73
N THR A 362 33.07 18.64 38.17
CA THR A 362 34.44 18.16 38.30
C THR A 362 35.13 18.22 36.94
N ARG A 363 36.36 18.73 36.89
CA ARG A 363 37.12 18.83 35.65
C ARG A 363 37.75 17.48 35.34
N CYS A 364 37.53 16.97 34.13
CA CYS A 364 38.07 15.73 33.62
C CYS A 364 38.95 15.99 32.40
N TRP A 365 39.94 15.13 32.19
CA TRP A 365 40.82 15.15 31.02
C TRP A 365 41.25 13.73 30.66
N ALA A 366 41.41 13.48 29.37
CA ALA A 366 41.95 12.25 28.82
C ALA A 366 42.94 12.58 27.69
N GLN A 367 43.82 11.62 27.38
CA GLN A 367 44.78 11.78 26.30
C GLN A 367 44.05 11.97 24.96
N GLY A 368 44.43 12.99 24.20
CA GLY A 368 43.75 13.38 22.95
C GLY A 368 42.68 14.46 23.10
N MET A 369 42.35 14.91 24.32
CA MET A 369 41.52 16.10 24.55
C MET A 369 42.34 17.39 24.52
N ASP A 370 41.79 18.46 23.93
CA ASP A 370 42.42 19.80 23.84
C ASP A 370 42.69 20.46 25.20
N GLY A 371 42.10 19.96 26.28
CA GLY A 371 42.27 20.49 27.63
C GLY A 371 41.22 19.98 28.62
N TRP A 372 41.37 20.40 29.88
CA TRP A 372 40.47 20.04 30.97
C TRP A 372 39.07 20.59 30.74
N ARG A 373 38.05 19.72 30.81
CA ARG A 373 36.65 20.09 30.63
C ARG A 373 35.79 19.61 31.80
N PRO A 374 34.74 20.35 32.20
CA PRO A 374 33.78 19.84 33.19
C PRO A 374 33.12 18.54 32.71
N LEU A 375 32.88 17.61 33.63
CA LEU A 375 32.33 16.28 33.35
C LEU A 375 31.06 16.32 32.50
N HIS A 376 30.11 17.22 32.80
CA HIS A 376 28.85 17.36 32.05
C HIS A 376 29.03 17.80 30.59
N THR A 377 30.18 18.39 30.23
CA THR A 377 30.47 18.83 28.86
C THR A 377 31.19 17.77 28.02
N VAL A 378 31.65 16.68 28.65
CA VAL A 378 32.32 15.57 27.98
C VAL A 378 31.26 14.54 27.57
N PRO A 379 30.99 14.32 26.27
CA PRO A 379 29.87 13.50 25.83
C PRO A 379 29.89 12.08 26.38
N GLN A 380 31.05 11.39 26.37
CA GLN A 380 31.14 10.03 26.90
C GLN A 380 30.79 9.98 28.40
N LEU A 381 31.39 10.86 29.21
CA LEU A 381 31.13 10.89 30.66
C LEU A 381 29.69 11.32 30.97
N LYS A 382 29.16 12.31 30.25
CA LYS A 382 27.77 12.77 30.38
C LYS A 382 26.79 11.61 30.17
N TRP A 383 26.91 10.88 29.06
CA TRP A 383 25.92 9.86 28.69
C TRP A 383 26.11 8.52 29.42
N ILE A 384 27.25 8.29 30.05
CA ILE A 384 27.52 7.10 30.88
C ILE A 384 27.14 7.34 32.35
N LEU A 385 27.47 8.51 32.91
CA LEU A 385 27.38 8.77 34.35
C LEU A 385 26.12 9.56 34.75
N LEU A 386 25.72 10.55 33.94
CA LEU A 386 24.58 11.42 34.26
C LEU A 386 23.26 10.93 33.66
N ALA A 387 23.33 10.12 32.61
CA ALA A 387 22.14 9.85 31.81
C ALA A 387 21.13 8.93 32.50
N THR A 388 19.86 9.29 32.40
CA THR A 388 18.74 8.56 32.96
C THR A 388 17.90 7.89 31.87
N SER A 389 17.05 6.95 32.29
CA SER A 389 16.06 6.25 31.44
C SER A 389 16.65 5.27 30.41
N GLN A 390 15.80 4.42 29.85
CA GLN A 390 16.17 3.50 28.78
C GLN A 390 16.13 4.21 27.42
N PRO A 391 17.12 3.99 26.53
CA PRO A 391 17.11 4.54 25.19
C PRO A 391 16.03 3.86 24.32
N VAL A 392 15.58 4.57 23.29
CA VAL A 392 14.66 4.05 22.26
C VAL A 392 15.45 3.34 21.16
N MET A 393 16.68 3.81 20.88
CA MET A 393 17.56 3.28 19.84
C MET A 393 18.87 2.78 20.43
N ASN A 394 19.47 1.75 19.81
CA ASN A 394 20.82 1.32 20.14
C ASN A 394 21.84 2.39 19.73
N GLU A 395 23.03 2.39 20.32
CA GLU A 395 24.08 3.38 20.01
C GLU A 395 24.49 3.34 18.53
N THR A 396 24.43 2.17 17.88
CA THR A 396 24.70 2.00 16.44
C THR A 396 23.61 2.62 15.58
N ASP A 397 22.34 2.40 15.92
CA ASP A 397 21.20 2.95 15.19
C ASP A 397 21.16 4.48 15.31
N LEU A 398 21.46 4.99 16.51
CA LEU A 398 21.63 6.40 16.78
C LEU A 398 22.74 7.02 15.94
N ALA A 399 23.92 6.39 15.89
CA ALA A 399 25.05 6.85 15.10
C ALA A 399 24.73 6.88 13.60
N THR A 400 24.07 5.84 13.11
CA THR A 400 23.64 5.73 11.71
C THR A 400 22.62 6.82 11.37
N LEU A 401 21.64 7.05 12.24
CA LEU A 401 20.65 8.11 12.08
C LEU A 401 21.32 9.50 12.03
N ILE A 402 22.23 9.79 12.95
CA ILE A 402 22.97 11.05 12.99
C ILE A 402 23.80 11.25 11.72
N LEU A 403 24.50 10.20 11.25
CA LEU A 403 25.28 10.27 10.02
C LEU A 403 24.39 10.59 8.81
N ASN A 404 23.25 9.92 8.70
CA ASN A 404 22.26 10.20 7.65
C ASN A 404 21.73 11.64 7.73
N MET A 405 21.47 12.14 8.94
CA MET A 405 21.07 13.53 9.15
C MET A 405 22.15 14.51 8.68
N LEU A 406 23.42 14.27 9.00
CA LEU A 406 24.53 15.11 8.56
C LEU A 406 24.68 15.10 7.03
N ILE A 407 24.62 13.92 6.40
CA ILE A 407 24.63 13.79 4.93
C ILE A 407 23.50 14.62 4.33
N LYS A 408 22.28 14.47 4.86
CA LYS A 408 21.12 15.23 4.38
C LYS A 408 21.29 16.74 4.53
N MET A 409 21.86 17.21 5.63
CA MET A 409 22.16 18.62 5.84
C MET A 409 23.20 19.14 4.83
N THR A 410 24.19 18.33 4.45
CA THR A 410 25.19 18.71 3.44
C THR A 410 24.62 18.85 2.02
N GLU A 411 23.53 18.15 1.68
CA GLU A 411 22.85 18.32 0.39
C GLU A 411 22.33 19.75 0.18
N TYR A 412 21.87 20.42 1.25
CA TYR A 412 21.37 21.79 1.19
C TYR A 412 22.47 22.85 1.19
N PHE A 413 23.62 22.52 1.79
CA PHE A 413 24.75 23.42 1.95
C PHE A 413 26.05 22.67 1.59
N PRO A 414 26.27 22.36 0.31
CA PRO A 414 27.49 21.68 -0.11
C PRO A 414 28.69 22.58 0.22
N SER A 415 29.75 21.97 0.77
CA SER A 415 31.00 22.68 1.00
C SER A 415 31.49 23.23 -0.33
N ARG A 416 31.82 24.54 -0.39
CA ARG A 416 32.56 25.12 -1.50
C ARG A 416 34.01 24.62 -1.48
N LEU A 417 34.19 23.35 -1.81
CA LEU A 417 35.48 22.80 -2.16
C LEU A 417 35.30 22.18 -3.55
N VAL A 418 36.05 22.79 -4.46
CA VAL A 418 36.29 22.46 -5.86
C VAL A 418 36.66 20.99 -6.04
#